data_AF-A0A7C7D158-F1
#
_entry.id   AF-A0A7C7D158-F1
#
_cell.length_a   1.000
_cell.length_b   1.000
_cell.length_c   1.000
_cell.angle_alpha   90.00
_cell.angle_beta   90.00
_cell.angle_gamma   90.00
#
_symmetry.space_group_name_H-M   'P 1'
#
loop_
_entity.id
_entity.type
_entity.pdbx_description
1 polymer ?
#
loop_
_entity_poly.entity_id
_entity_poly.type
_entity_poly.pdbx_seq_one_letter_code
_entity_poly.pdbx_strand_id
1 'polypeptide(L)'
;MKKIIAASIGNCVHVAGIMNFLFLAEREGYTTEFLGAAVSIDELLKAVNQENPDYVGLSYRLTPEPLKQFLVELKEKISLQSLKDIEWIFGGTELTAKVAEESGIFSIIFNGTEDHDETIGFLKAVRCNKKEDCPQDLVSRIRSKYPYPVLRHHIGLPSMKETVDAVEKIADSRVLDIISIAPDQNAQ
;
A
#
# COMPACT_ATOMS: atom_id res chain seq x y z
N MET A 1 13.00 2.95 12.21
CA MET A 1 12.88 2.37 10.86
C MET A 1 11.64 1.48 10.92
N LYS A 2 10.69 1.64 10.00
CA LYS A 2 9.44 0.87 10.08
C LYS A 2 9.70 -0.58 9.63
N LYS A 3 9.07 -1.56 10.27
CA LYS A 3 9.22 -2.99 9.97
C LYS A 3 7.99 -3.55 9.26
N ILE A 4 8.23 -4.33 8.20
CA ILE A 4 7.21 -5.08 7.46
C ILE A 4 7.49 -6.57 7.62
N ILE A 5 6.50 -7.32 8.07
CA ILE A 5 6.54 -8.80 8.04
C ILE A 5 5.54 -9.27 7.00
N ALA A 6 5.93 -10.22 6.16
CA ALA A 6 5.06 -10.70 5.10
C ALA A 6 5.07 -12.22 4.96
N ALA A 7 3.94 -12.81 4.58
CA ALA A 7 3.79 -14.25 4.40
C ALA A 7 2.80 -14.60 3.29
N SER A 8 3.05 -15.72 2.61
CA SER A 8 2.01 -16.37 1.80
C SER A 8 1.22 -17.30 2.70
N ILE A 9 -0.10 -17.09 2.83
CA ILE A 9 -0.91 -17.75 3.87
C ILE A 9 -1.60 -19.03 3.40
N GLY A 10 -1.92 -19.90 4.36
CA GLY A 10 -2.73 -21.10 4.13
C GLY A 10 -2.01 -22.10 3.25
N ASN A 11 -2.64 -22.50 2.13
CA ASN A 11 -2.07 -23.42 1.15
C ASN A 11 -1.39 -22.72 -0.04
N CYS A 12 -1.23 -21.39 0.00
CA CYS A 12 -0.64 -20.65 -1.11
C CYS A 12 0.90 -20.76 -1.11
N VAL A 13 1.45 -21.33 -2.18
CA VAL A 13 2.90 -21.49 -2.38
C VAL A 13 3.53 -20.37 -3.21
N HIS A 14 2.73 -19.43 -3.70
CA HIS A 14 3.21 -18.34 -4.55
C HIS A 14 3.94 -17.29 -3.71
N VAL A 15 5.19 -16.99 -4.09
CA VAL A 15 6.05 -16.03 -3.37
C VAL A 15 6.58 -14.88 -4.23
N ALA A 16 6.49 -14.96 -5.55
CA ALA A 16 7.14 -13.97 -6.44
C ALA A 16 6.65 -12.53 -6.19
N GLY A 17 5.34 -12.33 -6.07
CA GLY A 17 4.75 -11.00 -5.86
C GLY A 17 5.14 -10.39 -4.50
N ILE A 18 5.02 -11.17 -3.43
CA ILE A 18 5.36 -10.70 -2.07
C ILE A 18 6.86 -10.43 -1.93
N MET A 19 7.72 -11.24 -2.54
CA MET A 19 9.17 -11.00 -2.55
C MET A 19 9.53 -9.72 -3.31
N ASN A 20 8.86 -9.45 -4.45
CA ASN A 20 9.06 -8.20 -5.18
C ASN A 20 8.61 -6.99 -4.35
N PHE A 21 7.46 -7.08 -3.68
CA PHE A 21 6.98 -6.04 -2.78
C PHE A 21 7.97 -5.75 -1.64
N LEU A 22 8.46 -6.78 -0.96
CA LEU A 22 9.45 -6.63 0.11
C LEU A 22 10.75 -6.02 -0.40
N PHE A 23 11.24 -6.46 -1.57
CA PHE A 23 12.42 -5.87 -2.19
C PHE A 23 12.25 -4.37 -2.49
N LEU A 24 11.08 -3.95 -2.98
CA LEU A 24 10.77 -2.53 -3.17
C LEU A 24 10.71 -1.79 -1.83
N ALA A 25 10.13 -2.39 -0.79
CA ALA A 25 10.05 -1.79 0.54
C ALA A 25 11.43 -1.60 1.17
N GLU A 26 12.35 -2.56 1.05
CA GLU A 26 13.73 -2.42 1.54
C GLU A 26 14.44 -1.23 0.88
N ARG A 27 14.26 -1.05 -0.43
CA ARG A 27 14.84 0.08 -1.17
C ARG A 27 14.29 1.43 -0.72
N GLU A 28 13.07 1.45 -0.19
CA GLU A 28 12.45 2.65 0.38
C GLU A 28 12.78 2.86 1.88
N GLY A 29 13.60 1.98 2.46
CA GLY A 29 14.15 2.10 3.81
C GLY A 29 13.35 1.39 4.90
N TYR A 30 12.49 0.43 4.54
CA TYR A 30 11.83 -0.45 5.50
C TYR A 30 12.75 -1.62 5.88
N THR A 31 12.64 -2.09 7.12
CA THR A 31 13.16 -3.43 7.46
C THR A 31 12.11 -4.45 7.05
N THR A 32 12.48 -5.44 6.25
CA THR A 32 11.51 -6.45 5.80
C THR A 32 11.89 -7.84 6.25
N GLU A 33 10.86 -8.67 6.46
CA GLU A 33 11.03 -10.07 6.81
C GLU A 33 9.97 -10.91 6.13
N PHE A 34 10.41 -11.95 5.41
CA PHE A 34 9.52 -12.91 4.77
C PHE A 34 9.44 -14.19 5.61
N LEU A 35 8.27 -14.49 6.16
CA LEU A 35 8.05 -15.67 7.01
C LEU A 35 8.00 -16.98 6.23
N GLY A 36 7.73 -16.92 4.92
CA GLY A 36 7.67 -18.08 4.05
C GLY A 36 6.37 -18.25 3.29
N ALA A 37 6.28 -19.40 2.63
CA ALA A 37 5.13 -19.84 1.86
C ALA A 37 4.27 -20.79 2.71
N ALA A 38 2.96 -20.84 2.40
CA ALA A 38 2.01 -21.70 3.09
C ALA A 38 2.04 -21.58 4.63
N VAL A 39 2.17 -20.36 5.13
CA VAL A 39 2.23 -20.04 6.56
C VAL A 39 0.84 -20.07 7.16
N SER A 40 0.68 -20.73 8.31
CA SER A 40 -0.58 -20.74 9.05
C SER A 40 -0.87 -19.38 9.71
N ILE A 41 -2.15 -19.09 9.97
CA ILE A 41 -2.53 -17.85 10.67
C ILE A 41 -1.92 -17.81 12.08
N ASP A 42 -1.79 -18.95 12.75
CA ASP A 42 -1.14 -19.04 14.08
C ASP A 42 0.35 -18.70 14.03
N GLU A 43 1.09 -19.24 13.06
CA GLU A 43 2.51 -18.94 12.92
C GLU A 43 2.76 -17.48 12.55
N LEU A 44 1.93 -16.94 11.65
CA LEU A 44 1.93 -15.53 11.29
C LEU A 44 1.74 -14.66 12.54
N LEU A 45 0.68 -14.90 13.31
CA LEU A 45 0.38 -14.08 14.49
C LEU A 45 1.42 -14.24 15.59
N LYS A 46 2.02 -15.43 15.73
CA LYS A 46 3.15 -15.64 16.63
C LYS A 46 4.33 -14.73 16.25
N ALA A 47 4.70 -14.69 14.98
CA ALA A 47 5.77 -13.82 14.50
C ALA A 47 5.42 -12.33 14.70
N VAL A 48 4.18 -11.94 14.40
CA VAL A 48 3.69 -10.57 14.60
C VAL A 48 3.81 -10.13 16.07
N ASN A 49 3.42 -10.97 17.02
CA ASN A 49 3.54 -10.66 18.45
C ASN A 49 5.00 -10.61 18.93
N GLN A 50 5.88 -11.45 18.36
CA GLN A 50 7.30 -11.48 18.74
C GLN A 50 8.05 -10.25 18.23
N GLU A 51 7.75 -9.85 16.98
CA GLU A 51 8.53 -8.86 16.26
C GLU A 51 7.92 -7.45 16.28
N ASN A 52 6.65 -7.32 16.67
CA ASN A 52 5.90 -6.05 16.76
C ASN A 52 6.09 -5.14 15.53
N PRO A 53 5.73 -5.61 14.31
CA PRO A 53 5.92 -4.83 13.09
C PRO A 53 4.91 -3.68 12.97
N ASP A 54 5.26 -2.66 12.18
CA ASP A 54 4.33 -1.60 11.78
C ASP A 54 3.33 -2.09 10.71
N TYR A 55 3.79 -3.00 9.83
CA TYR A 55 2.98 -3.54 8.73
C TYR A 55 3.04 -5.05 8.64
N VAL A 56 1.90 -5.66 8.29
CA VAL A 56 1.81 -7.09 7.99
C VAL A 56 1.25 -7.30 6.59
N GLY A 57 2.04 -7.92 5.70
CA GLY A 57 1.67 -8.23 4.33
C GLY A 57 1.24 -9.68 4.13
N LEU A 58 0.03 -9.92 3.66
CA LEU A 58 -0.49 -11.25 3.36
C LEU A 58 -0.62 -11.45 1.86
N SER A 59 -0.12 -12.57 1.36
CA SER A 59 -0.26 -12.97 -0.04
C SER A 59 -1.13 -14.22 -0.17
N TYR A 60 -2.12 -14.19 -1.06
CA TYR A 60 -2.90 -15.36 -1.42
C TYR A 60 -3.41 -15.27 -2.87
N ARG A 61 -3.06 -16.26 -3.71
CA ARG A 61 -3.35 -16.24 -5.16
C ARG A 61 -4.12 -17.46 -5.69
N LEU A 62 -4.64 -18.31 -4.81
CA LEU A 62 -5.44 -19.47 -5.21
C LEU A 62 -6.91 -19.04 -5.42
N THR A 63 -7.86 -19.77 -4.83
CA THR A 63 -9.28 -19.49 -5.01
C THR A 63 -9.87 -18.64 -3.87
N PRO A 64 -10.97 -17.90 -4.11
CA PRO A 64 -11.57 -17.04 -3.08
C PRO A 64 -12.15 -17.80 -1.88
N GLU A 65 -12.63 -19.03 -2.06
CA GLU A 65 -13.40 -19.76 -1.04
C GLU A 65 -12.56 -20.14 0.19
N PRO A 66 -11.34 -20.72 0.05
CA PRO A 66 -10.47 -20.96 1.19
C PRO A 66 -10.00 -19.66 1.85
N LEU A 67 -9.76 -18.61 1.05
CA LEU A 67 -9.34 -17.31 1.58
C LEU A 67 -10.36 -16.75 2.57
N LYS A 68 -11.66 -16.85 2.28
CA LYS A 68 -12.72 -16.39 3.20
C LYS A 68 -12.58 -17.01 4.59
N GLN A 69 -12.27 -18.31 4.66
CA GLN A 69 -12.09 -19.01 5.93
C GLN A 69 -10.87 -18.49 6.69
N PHE A 70 -9.74 -18.33 6.00
CA PHE A 70 -8.51 -17.77 6.61
C PHE A 70 -8.71 -16.34 7.11
N LEU A 71 -9.45 -15.49 6.38
CA LEU A 71 -9.70 -14.12 6.79
C LEU A 71 -10.65 -14.01 7.98
N VAL A 72 -11.66 -14.89 8.08
CA VAL A 72 -12.52 -14.98 9.27
C VAL A 72 -11.70 -15.34 10.49
N GLU A 73 -10.89 -16.40 10.40
CA GLU A 73 -9.98 -16.82 11.48
C GLU A 73 -9.03 -15.70 11.89
N LEU A 74 -8.42 -15.02 10.92
CA LEU A 74 -7.51 -13.90 11.15
C LEU A 74 -8.21 -12.76 11.90
N LYS A 75 -9.40 -12.36 11.45
CA LYS A 75 -10.17 -11.24 12.05
C LYS A 75 -10.54 -11.51 13.50
N GLU A 76 -10.94 -12.74 13.81
CA GLU A 76 -11.23 -13.17 15.18
C GLU A 76 -9.98 -13.07 16.06
N LYS A 77 -8.84 -13.58 15.58
CA LYS A 77 -7.59 -13.56 16.36
C LYS A 77 -7.00 -12.16 16.53
N ILE A 78 -7.07 -11.29 15.51
CA ILE A 78 -6.68 -9.86 15.62
C ILE A 78 -7.48 -9.18 16.73
N SER A 79 -8.79 -9.45 16.78
CA SER A 79 -9.69 -8.83 17.76
C SER A 79 -9.37 -9.27 19.19
N LEU A 80 -8.99 -10.54 19.38
CA LEU A 80 -8.62 -11.09 20.69
C LEU A 80 -7.27 -10.57 21.20
N GLN A 81 -6.32 -10.33 20.31
CA GLN A 81 -4.93 -9.97 20.66
C GLN A 81 -4.67 -8.46 20.67
N SER A 82 -5.68 -7.62 20.42
CA SER A 82 -5.57 -6.15 20.39
C SER A 82 -4.50 -5.62 19.44
N LEU A 83 -4.27 -6.29 18.30
CA LEU A 83 -3.31 -5.90 17.27
C LEU A 83 -3.79 -4.71 16.40
N LYS A 84 -4.40 -3.71 17.04
CA LYS A 84 -5.08 -2.58 16.36
C LYS A 84 -4.12 -1.55 15.78
N ASP A 85 -2.88 -1.51 16.26
CA ASP A 85 -1.88 -0.54 15.83
C ASP A 85 -1.07 -1.00 14.60
N ILE A 86 -1.39 -2.18 14.06
CA ILE A 86 -0.71 -2.77 12.90
C ILE A 86 -1.53 -2.50 11.64
N GLU A 87 -0.87 -2.00 10.60
CA GLU A 87 -1.49 -1.85 9.28
C GLU A 87 -1.36 -3.14 8.46
N TRP A 88 -2.49 -3.65 7.97
CA TRP A 88 -2.57 -4.90 7.24
C TRP A 88 -2.66 -4.64 5.74
N ILE A 89 -1.81 -5.33 4.97
CA ILE A 89 -1.70 -5.22 3.52
C ILE A 89 -2.00 -6.58 2.90
N PHE A 90 -2.77 -6.61 1.81
CA PHE A 90 -3.06 -7.82 1.06
C PHE A 90 -2.49 -7.76 -0.37
N GLY A 91 -2.02 -8.90 -0.88
CA GLY A 91 -1.65 -9.09 -2.28
C GLY A 91 -2.25 -10.37 -2.84
N GLY A 92 -2.94 -10.30 -3.98
CA GLY A 92 -3.60 -11.44 -4.56
C GLY A 92 -3.92 -11.29 -6.05
N THR A 93 -4.85 -12.12 -6.52
CA THR A 93 -5.56 -11.91 -7.79
C THR A 93 -6.80 -11.05 -7.56
N GLU A 94 -7.38 -10.50 -8.64
CA GLU A 94 -8.61 -9.70 -8.58
C GLU A 94 -9.75 -10.36 -7.77
N LEU A 95 -9.97 -11.65 -7.95
CA LEU A 95 -11.02 -12.38 -7.23
C LEU A 95 -10.74 -12.49 -5.72
N THR A 96 -9.48 -12.73 -5.35
CA THR A 96 -9.06 -12.79 -3.95
C THR A 96 -8.97 -11.41 -3.30
N ALA A 97 -8.63 -10.38 -4.07
CA ALA A 97 -8.60 -8.98 -3.61
C ALA A 97 -10.00 -8.50 -3.20
N LYS A 98 -11.04 -8.82 -3.99
CA LYS A 98 -12.44 -8.54 -3.62
C LYS A 98 -12.83 -9.17 -2.29
N VAL A 99 -12.41 -10.41 -2.04
CA VAL A 99 -12.64 -11.08 -0.75
C VAL A 99 -11.87 -10.40 0.39
N ALA A 100 -10.65 -9.95 0.13
CA ALA A 100 -9.87 -9.18 1.09
C ALA A 100 -10.54 -7.84 1.42
N GLU A 101 -11.09 -7.13 0.43
CA GLU A 101 -11.85 -5.88 0.61
C GLU A 101 -13.07 -6.09 1.50
N GLU A 102 -13.89 -7.10 1.19
CA GLU A 102 -15.09 -7.46 1.95
C GLU A 102 -14.79 -7.83 3.42
N SER A 103 -13.58 -8.30 3.71
CA SER A 103 -13.19 -8.65 5.08
C SER A 103 -13.08 -7.45 6.03
N GLY A 104 -12.76 -6.27 5.48
CA GLY A 104 -12.51 -5.05 6.26
C GLY A 104 -11.28 -5.12 7.18
N ILE A 105 -10.33 -6.02 6.90
CA ILE A 105 -9.10 -6.19 7.69
C ILE A 105 -7.98 -5.28 7.16
N PHE A 106 -7.89 -5.14 5.83
CA PHE A 106 -6.73 -4.57 5.16
C PHE A 106 -6.94 -3.09 4.88
N SER A 107 -5.91 -2.29 5.16
CA SER A 107 -5.86 -0.89 4.75
C SER A 107 -5.46 -0.73 3.29
N ILE A 108 -4.70 -1.68 2.73
CA ILE A 108 -4.23 -1.68 1.33
C ILE A 108 -4.35 -3.07 0.72
N ILE A 109 -4.78 -3.12 -0.53
CA ILE A 109 -5.04 -4.35 -1.26
C ILE A 109 -4.47 -4.19 -2.67
N PHE A 110 -3.58 -5.12 -3.05
CA PHE A 110 -3.00 -5.25 -4.38
C PHE A 110 -3.64 -6.44 -5.08
N ASN A 111 -4.21 -6.22 -6.27
CA ASN A 111 -4.93 -7.23 -7.04
C ASN A 111 -4.12 -7.80 -8.22
N GLY A 112 -2.92 -7.27 -8.44
CA GLY A 112 -1.97 -7.68 -9.47
C GLY A 112 -2.09 -6.91 -10.79
N THR A 113 -2.97 -5.90 -10.88
CA THR A 113 -3.01 -4.96 -12.00
C THR A 113 -2.10 -3.75 -11.79
N GLU A 114 -1.59 -3.56 -10.58
CA GLU A 114 -0.78 -2.41 -10.21
C GLU A 114 0.61 -2.47 -10.86
N ASP A 115 1.13 -1.30 -11.23
CA ASP A 115 2.50 -1.18 -11.68
C ASP A 115 3.50 -0.99 -10.52
N HIS A 116 4.79 -1.03 -10.83
CA HIS A 116 5.84 -0.84 -9.83
C HIS A 116 5.83 0.57 -9.23
N ASP A 117 5.44 1.59 -9.99
CA ASP A 117 5.43 2.97 -9.53
C ASP A 117 4.29 3.22 -8.54
N GLU A 118 3.13 2.58 -8.72
CA GLU A 118 2.02 2.58 -7.77
C GLU A 118 2.41 1.92 -6.43
N THR A 119 3.09 0.77 -6.51
CA THR A 119 3.61 0.07 -5.32
C THR A 119 4.64 0.90 -4.55
N ILE A 120 5.55 1.57 -5.27
CA ILE A 120 6.54 2.49 -4.68
C ILE A 120 5.85 3.73 -4.11
N GLY A 121 4.88 4.29 -4.82
CA GLY A 121 4.09 5.44 -4.38
C GLY A 121 3.39 5.15 -3.05
N PHE A 122 2.87 3.94 -2.89
CA PHE A 122 2.32 3.46 -1.63
C PHE A 122 3.36 3.44 -0.51
N LEU A 123 4.50 2.76 -0.70
CA LEU A 123 5.57 2.66 0.30
C LEU A 123 6.07 4.04 0.75
N LYS A 124 6.09 5.01 -0.17
CA LYS A 124 6.43 6.41 0.11
C LYS A 124 5.32 7.14 0.87
N ALA A 125 4.06 6.99 0.47
CA ALA A 125 2.95 7.66 1.14
C ALA A 125 2.77 7.19 2.59
N VAL A 126 3.01 5.91 2.85
CA VAL A 126 3.01 5.32 4.20
C VAL A 126 4.16 5.82 5.08
N ARG A 127 5.30 6.16 4.46
CA ARG A 127 6.39 6.85 5.14
C ARG A 127 6.02 8.30 5.44
N CYS A 128 5.26 8.94 4.55
CA CYS A 128 4.82 10.33 4.67
C CYS A 128 3.46 10.50 5.37
N ASN A 129 3.10 9.62 6.29
CA ASN A 129 1.75 9.55 6.87
C ASN A 129 1.33 10.79 7.70
N LYS A 130 2.20 11.81 7.86
CA LYS A 130 1.79 13.14 8.32
C LYS A 130 1.74 14.13 7.16
N LYS A 131 0.75 15.03 7.18
CA LYS A 131 0.71 16.24 6.33
C LYS A 131 2.04 17.03 6.35
N GLU A 132 2.79 16.90 7.44
CA GLU A 132 4.11 17.50 7.68
C GLU A 132 5.25 16.79 6.93
N ASP A 133 5.08 15.55 6.49
CA ASP A 133 6.14 14.73 5.87
C ASP A 133 6.22 14.89 4.34
N CYS A 134 5.21 15.48 3.70
CA CYS A 134 5.24 15.79 2.28
C CYS A 134 5.95 17.13 2.03
N PRO A 135 7.13 17.15 1.39
CA PRO A 135 7.88 18.38 1.21
C PRO A 135 7.10 19.40 0.38
N GLN A 136 6.93 20.59 0.92
CA GLN A 136 6.16 21.66 0.26
C GLN A 136 6.97 22.42 -0.79
N ASP A 137 8.31 22.34 -0.72
CA ASP A 137 9.20 22.93 -1.70
C ASP A 137 9.72 21.89 -2.73
N LEU A 138 10.01 22.39 -3.93
CA LEU A 138 10.46 21.57 -5.05
C LEU A 138 11.77 20.82 -4.75
N VAL A 139 12.73 21.47 -4.09
CA VAL A 139 14.07 20.91 -3.89
C VAL A 139 14.01 19.72 -2.93
N SER A 140 13.32 19.88 -1.81
CA SER A 140 13.11 18.81 -0.84
C SER A 140 12.32 17.65 -1.45
N ARG A 141 11.34 17.94 -2.32
CA ARG A 141 10.56 16.91 -3.04
C ARG A 141 11.40 16.13 -4.05
N ILE A 142 12.32 16.79 -4.76
CA ILE A 142 13.29 16.11 -5.64
C ILE A 142 14.21 15.21 -4.80
N ARG A 143 14.72 15.72 -3.67
CA ARG A 143 15.61 14.97 -2.79
C ARG A 143 14.92 13.74 -2.17
N SER A 144 13.67 13.86 -1.76
CA SER A 144 12.91 12.75 -1.19
C SER A 144 12.59 11.65 -2.20
N LYS A 145 12.58 11.97 -3.50
CA LYS A 145 12.25 11.00 -4.55
C LYS A 145 13.49 10.39 -5.24
N TYR A 146 14.69 10.92 -5.01
CA TYR A 146 15.92 10.39 -5.59
C TYR A 146 16.08 8.88 -5.32
N PRO A 147 16.46 8.06 -6.33
CA PRO A 147 16.96 8.42 -7.66
C PRO A 147 15.90 8.64 -8.74
N TYR A 148 14.62 8.63 -8.38
CA TYR A 148 13.51 8.73 -9.32
C TYR A 148 13.14 10.20 -9.61
N PRO A 149 12.70 10.51 -10.84
CA PRO A 149 12.28 11.86 -11.20
C PRO A 149 10.93 12.21 -10.55
N VAL A 150 10.74 13.49 -10.22
CA VAL A 150 9.43 14.03 -9.86
C VAL A 150 8.54 14.12 -11.10
N LEU A 151 7.30 13.67 -10.97
CA LEU A 151 6.29 13.73 -12.02
C LEU A 151 5.47 15.00 -11.86
N ARG A 152 5.41 15.78 -12.92
CA ARG A 152 4.73 17.07 -12.97
C ARG A 152 3.76 17.10 -14.14
N HIS A 153 2.55 17.59 -13.89
CA HIS A 153 1.60 17.88 -14.96
C HIS A 153 0.96 19.25 -14.79
N HIS A 154 0.55 19.83 -15.92
CA HIS A 154 -0.20 21.08 -15.95
C HIS A 154 -1.69 20.78 -15.99
N ILE A 155 -2.48 21.51 -15.21
CA ILE A 155 -3.95 21.38 -15.23
C ILE A 155 -4.62 22.74 -15.20
N GLY A 156 -5.60 22.89 -16.09
CA GLY A 156 -6.56 23.99 -16.09
C GLY A 156 -7.74 23.59 -16.95
N LEU A 157 -8.92 23.66 -16.35
CA LEU A 157 -10.20 23.42 -17.00
C LEU A 157 -10.92 24.75 -17.23
N PRO A 158 -12.00 24.77 -18.03
CA PRO A 158 -12.73 25.99 -18.38
C PRO A 158 -13.27 26.79 -17.18
N SER A 159 -13.35 26.19 -15.99
CA SER A 159 -13.65 26.91 -14.74
C SER A 159 -12.69 26.57 -13.60
N MET A 160 -12.55 27.51 -12.66
CA MET A 160 -11.76 27.31 -11.44
C MET A 160 -12.31 26.16 -10.59
N LYS A 161 -13.63 26.02 -10.50
CA LYS A 161 -14.26 24.93 -9.75
C LYS A 161 -13.89 23.57 -10.32
N GLU A 162 -14.04 23.39 -11.64
CA GLU A 162 -13.67 22.12 -12.29
C GLU A 162 -12.18 21.84 -12.15
N THR A 163 -11.33 22.87 -12.23
CA THR A 163 -9.88 22.73 -12.02
C THR A 163 -9.58 22.22 -10.60
N VAL A 164 -10.23 22.77 -9.57
CA VAL A 164 -10.07 22.31 -8.17
C VAL A 164 -10.57 20.88 -7.99
N ASP A 165 -11.77 20.56 -8.49
CA ASP A 165 -12.36 19.22 -8.39
C ASP A 165 -11.49 18.16 -9.09
N ALA A 166 -10.84 18.52 -10.19
CA ALA A 166 -9.91 17.64 -10.89
C ALA A 166 -8.56 17.50 -10.15
N VAL A 167 -8.04 18.60 -9.59
CA VAL A 167 -6.83 18.58 -8.74
C VAL A 167 -7.05 17.68 -7.53
N GLU A 168 -8.22 17.74 -6.88
CA GLU A 168 -8.57 16.90 -5.73
C GLU A 168 -8.52 15.41 -6.10
N LYS A 169 -9.17 15.01 -7.20
CA LYS A 169 -9.14 13.63 -7.70
C LYS A 169 -7.72 13.13 -7.99
N ILE A 170 -6.88 13.97 -8.59
CA ILE A 170 -5.47 13.65 -8.89
C ILE A 170 -4.64 13.55 -7.61
N ALA A 171 -4.88 14.43 -6.64
CA ALA A 171 -4.20 14.40 -5.36
C ALA A 171 -4.56 13.13 -4.58
N ASP A 172 -5.83 12.73 -4.61
CA ASP A 172 -6.33 11.50 -3.99
C ASP A 172 -5.76 10.24 -4.64
N SER A 173 -5.57 10.25 -5.96
CA SER A 173 -4.94 9.12 -6.67
C SER A 173 -3.42 9.05 -6.49
N ARG A 174 -2.78 10.12 -6.01
CA ARG A 174 -1.33 10.18 -5.69
C ARG A 174 -0.39 9.86 -6.86
N VAL A 175 -0.88 10.01 -8.09
CA VAL A 175 -0.12 9.70 -9.32
C VAL A 175 0.87 10.79 -9.74
N LEU A 176 0.72 12.01 -9.21
CA LEU A 176 1.58 13.16 -9.51
C LEU A 176 2.24 13.73 -8.25
N ASP A 177 3.50 14.13 -8.39
CA ASP A 177 4.22 14.81 -7.31
C ASP A 177 3.95 16.32 -7.31
N ILE A 178 3.71 16.90 -8.48
CA ILE A 178 3.56 18.34 -8.66
C ILE A 178 2.43 18.61 -9.66
N ILE A 179 1.47 19.42 -9.23
CA ILE A 179 0.43 19.94 -10.10
C ILE A 179 0.70 21.42 -10.36
N SER A 180 0.89 21.79 -11.61
CA SER A 180 1.02 23.18 -12.02
C SER A 180 -0.32 23.68 -12.51
N ILE A 181 -0.94 24.55 -11.73
CA ILE A 181 -2.21 25.18 -12.11
C ILE A 181 -1.93 26.12 -13.28
N ALA A 182 -2.61 25.88 -14.39
CA ALA A 182 -2.53 26.66 -15.62
C ALA A 182 -3.97 26.88 -16.10
N PRO A 183 -4.75 27.74 -15.41
CA PRO A 183 -6.17 27.91 -15.71
C PRO A 183 -6.33 28.37 -17.17
N ASP A 184 -7.37 27.85 -17.83
CA ASP A 184 -7.76 28.30 -19.16
C ASP A 184 -7.96 29.83 -19.14
N GLN A 185 -7.72 30.53 -20.26
CA GLN A 185 -7.91 31.99 -20.32
C GLN A 185 -9.33 32.42 -19.91
N ASN A 186 -10.33 31.56 -20.12
CA ASN A 186 -11.70 31.82 -19.71
C ASN A 186 -11.92 31.72 -18.19
N ALA A 187 -10.95 31.14 -17.45
CA ALA A 187 -10.98 30.92 -16.02
C ALA A 187 -10.00 31.81 -15.21
N GLN A 188 -9.22 32.68 -15.88
CA GLN A 188 -8.35 33.70 -15.26
C GLN A 188 -9.15 34.94 -14.85
#